data_AF-A0A959QJU4-F1
#
_entry.id   AF-A0A959QJU4-F1
#
_cell.length_a   1.000
_cell.length_b   1.000
_cell.length_c   1.000
_cell.angle_alpha   90.00
_cell.angle_beta   90.00
_cell.angle_gamma   90.00
#
_symmetry.space_group_name_H-M   'P 1'
#
loop_
_entity.id
_entity.type
_entity.pdbx_description
1 polymer ?
#
loop_
_entity_poly.entity_id
_entity_poly.type
_entity_poly.pdbx_seq_one_letter_code
_entity_poly.pdbx_strand_id
1 'polypeptide(L)'
;PAKILVVSDGDIARNGIDPTSGEIRDLGFNQYLNYTFANKPFLTNAVEYMLDRIGLSEARAKTIKLRLLDKQKIQNERLYWQVVNVLVPLILLVILAIGFNYLRKRRYSGKTM
;
A
#
# COMPACT_ATOMS: atom_id res chain seq x y z
N PRO A 1 14.76 12.90 14.04
CA PRO A 1 15.37 13.60 12.89
C PRO A 1 14.77 15.00 12.68
N ALA A 2 15.61 16.00 12.40
CA ALA A 2 15.16 17.36 12.09
C ALA A 2 14.62 17.43 10.65
N LYS A 3 13.52 18.16 10.44
CA LYS A 3 12.87 18.35 9.15
C LYS A 3 13.05 19.81 8.71
N ILE A 4 13.49 20.03 7.47
CA ILE A 4 13.68 21.37 6.88
C ILE A 4 12.89 21.43 5.57
N LEU A 5 12.06 22.46 5.43
CA LEU A 5 11.36 22.80 4.19
C LEU A 5 12.01 24.07 3.60
N VAL A 6 12.40 24.02 2.33
CA VAL A 6 12.94 25.17 1.60
C VAL A 6 12.03 25.48 0.43
N VAL A 7 11.60 26.74 0.35
CA VAL A 7 10.78 27.27 -0.74
C VAL A 7 11.51 28.47 -1.32
N SER A 8 11.59 28.54 -2.66
CA SER A 8 12.33 29.60 -3.37
C SER A 8 11.64 30.96 -3.37
N ASP A 9 10.31 30.99 -3.22
CA ASP A 9 9.48 32.20 -3.30
C ASP A 9 8.46 32.23 -2.16
N GLY A 10 8.35 33.37 -1.48
CA GLY A 10 7.43 33.59 -0.35
C GLY A 10 6.00 33.93 -0.77
N ASP A 11 5.77 34.33 -2.02
CA ASP A 11 4.43 34.71 -2.50
C ASP A 11 3.46 33.52 -2.51
N ILE A 12 3.95 32.28 -2.39
CA ILE A 12 3.12 31.07 -2.30
C ILE A 12 2.17 31.08 -1.10
N ALA A 13 2.49 31.82 -0.04
CA ALA A 13 1.72 31.92 1.20
C ALA A 13 0.88 33.20 1.28
N ARG A 14 0.85 34.00 0.22
CA ARG A 14 0.14 35.27 0.16
C ARG A 14 -1.24 35.12 -0.48
N ASN A 15 -2.28 35.56 0.21
CA ASN A 15 -3.61 35.71 -0.37
C ASN A 15 -3.69 36.97 -1.23
N GLY A 16 -4.31 36.85 -2.41
CA GLY A 16 -4.68 38.01 -3.22
C GLY A 16 -5.86 38.75 -2.60
N ILE A 17 -5.94 40.06 -2.84
CA ILE A 17 -7.08 40.89 -2.47
C ILE A 17 -7.72 41.38 -3.78
N ASP A 18 -9.04 41.34 -3.86
CA ASP A 18 -9.73 41.96 -4.99
C ASP A 18 -9.64 43.49 -4.88
N PRO A 19 -9.06 44.21 -5.86
CA PRO A 19 -8.96 45.66 -5.82
C PRO A 19 -10.31 46.38 -5.83
N THR A 20 -11.38 45.72 -6.26
CA THR A 20 -12.70 46.32 -6.47
C THR A 20 -13.62 46.08 -5.28
N SER A 21 -13.69 44.84 -4.78
CA SER A 21 -14.55 44.48 -3.63
C SER A 21 -13.82 44.54 -2.28
N GLY A 22 -12.47 44.57 -2.28
CA GLY A 22 -11.67 44.50 -1.06
C GLY A 22 -11.67 43.12 -0.39
N GLU A 23 -12.29 42.12 -1.00
CA GLU A 23 -12.39 40.77 -0.43
C GLU A 23 -11.07 40.01 -0.55
N ILE A 24 -10.75 39.24 0.51
CA ILE A 24 -9.59 38.36 0.53
C ILE A 24 -9.93 37.11 -0.29
N ARG A 25 -9.15 36.85 -1.33
CA ARG A 25 -9.32 35.67 -2.18
C ARG A 25 -8.68 34.45 -1.54
N ASP A 26 -9.12 33.27 -1.98
CA ASP A 26 -8.51 32.00 -1.58
C ASP A 26 -7.03 31.91 -1.94
N LEU A 27 -6.26 31.24 -1.07
CA LEU A 27 -4.81 31.10 -1.25
C LEU A 27 -4.51 30.22 -2.46
N GLY A 28 -3.70 30.76 -3.39
CA GLY A 28 -3.39 30.11 -4.66
C GLY A 28 -4.36 30.47 -5.81
N PHE A 29 -5.39 31.29 -5.57
CA PHE A 29 -6.26 31.76 -6.66
C PHE A 29 -5.51 32.75 -7.57
N ASN A 30 -5.47 32.44 -8.87
CA ASN A 30 -4.92 33.31 -9.90
C ASN A 30 -6.05 33.94 -10.73
N GLN A 31 -6.18 35.26 -10.64
CA GLN A 31 -7.22 36.04 -11.32
C GLN A 31 -7.10 36.07 -12.85
N TYR A 32 -5.89 35.92 -13.39
CA TYR A 32 -5.66 35.96 -14.84
C TYR A 32 -6.04 34.64 -15.50
N LEU A 33 -5.80 33.54 -14.80
CA LEU A 33 -6.11 32.18 -15.26
C LEU A 33 -7.48 31.69 -14.78
N ASN A 34 -8.12 32.43 -13.88
CA ASN A 34 -9.32 32.03 -13.14
C ASN A 34 -9.20 30.60 -12.57
N TYR A 35 -8.03 30.31 -11.99
CA TYR A 35 -7.65 28.97 -11.55
C TYR A 35 -7.05 29.02 -10.14
N THR A 36 -7.45 28.08 -9.29
CA THR A 36 -6.92 27.95 -7.93
C THR A 36 -5.82 26.90 -7.90
N PHE A 37 -4.58 27.35 -7.72
CA PHE A 37 -3.42 26.49 -7.51
C PHE A 37 -3.45 25.85 -6.12
N ALA A 38 -2.74 24.72 -6.02
CA ALA A 38 -2.67 23.89 -4.82
C ALA A 38 -1.78 24.48 -3.70
N ASN A 39 -1.66 25.81 -3.58
CA ASN A 39 -0.79 26.46 -2.59
C ASN A 39 -1.27 26.20 -1.16
N LYS A 40 -2.59 26.33 -0.92
CA LYS A 40 -3.21 26.00 0.37
C LYS A 40 -2.95 24.55 0.79
N PRO A 41 -3.32 23.53 0.00
CA PRO A 41 -3.05 22.15 0.39
C PRO A 41 -1.56 21.82 0.49
N PHE A 42 -0.70 22.43 -0.34
CA PHE A 42 0.75 22.26 -0.23
C PHE A 42 1.27 22.71 1.15
N LEU A 43 0.94 23.94 1.56
CA LEU A 43 1.39 24.48 2.84
C LEU A 43 0.82 23.73 4.03
N THR A 44 -0.46 23.36 4.00
CA THR A 44 -1.07 22.59 5.10
C THR A 44 -0.43 21.22 5.24
N ASN A 45 -0.17 20.53 4.13
CA ASN A 45 0.48 19.22 4.14
C ASN A 45 1.94 19.33 4.57
N ALA A 46 2.64 20.41 4.18
CA ALA A 46 4.02 20.63 4.58
C ALA A 46 4.14 20.88 6.09
N VAL A 47 3.26 21.71 6.66
CA VAL A 47 3.19 21.92 8.11
C VAL A 47 2.82 20.64 8.85
N GLU A 48 1.80 19.91 8.36
CA GLU A 48 1.43 18.61 8.92
C GLU A 48 2.61 17.63 8.91
N TYR A 49 3.35 17.54 7.79
CA TYR A 49 4.54 16.71 7.69
C TYR A 49 5.64 17.11 8.67
N MET A 50 5.88 18.42 8.87
CA MET A 50 6.90 18.90 9.80
C MET A 50 6.55 18.61 11.26
N LEU A 51 5.27 18.65 11.61
CA LEU A 51 4.77 18.37 12.95
C LEU A 51 4.52 16.87 13.22
N ASP A 52 4.40 16.06 12.17
CA ASP A 52 4.12 14.64 12.28
C ASP A 52 5.27 13.90 12.98
N ARG A 53 4.95 13.30 14.14
CA ARG A 53 5.87 12.48 14.95
C ARG A 53 5.72 10.98 14.69
N ILE A 54 4.65 10.55 14.03
CA ILE A 54 4.22 9.14 13.92
C ILE A 54 4.31 8.64 12.46
N GLY A 55 4.49 9.52 11.48
CA GLY A 55 4.64 9.15 10.06
C GLY A 55 3.30 8.82 9.38
N LEU A 56 2.20 9.33 9.93
CA LEU A 56 0.84 9.18 9.39
C LEU A 56 0.68 9.84 8.02
N SER A 57 1.43 10.93 7.75
CA SER A 57 1.44 11.60 6.45
C SER A 57 2.12 10.73 5.37
N GLU A 58 3.20 10.02 5.71
CA GLU A 58 3.88 9.09 4.81
C GLU A 58 3.00 7.87 4.46
N ALA A 59 2.18 7.39 5.39
CA ALA A 59 1.22 6.32 5.14
C ALA A 59 0.14 6.71 4.11
N ARG A 60 -0.25 8.00 4.04
CA ARG A 60 -1.20 8.53 3.05
C ARG A 60 -0.54 8.82 1.70
N ALA A 61 0.71 9.33 1.69
CA ALA A 61 1.45 9.63 0.47
C ALA A 61 1.80 8.37 -0.34
N LYS A 62 1.95 7.24 0.35
CA LYS A 62 2.07 5.93 -0.30
C LYS A 62 0.70 5.48 -0.79
N THR A 63 0.25 6.05 -1.90
CA THR A 63 -0.73 5.40 -2.77
C THR A 63 -0.10 4.10 -3.24
N ILE A 64 -0.25 3.04 -2.46
CA ILE A 64 -0.03 1.69 -2.94
C ILE A 64 -1.00 1.59 -4.11
N LYS A 65 -0.47 1.67 -5.35
CA LYS A 65 -1.18 1.18 -6.52
C LYS A 65 -1.36 -0.29 -6.26
N LEU A 66 -2.42 -0.64 -5.55
CA LEU A 66 -2.89 -1.99 -5.45
C LEU A 66 -3.09 -2.38 -6.91
N ARG A 67 -2.21 -3.24 -7.43
CA ARG A 67 -2.53 -4.02 -8.62
C ARG A 67 -3.67 -4.90 -8.15
N LEU A 68 -4.88 -4.35 -8.20
CA LEU A 68 -6.07 -5.02 -7.73
C LEU A 68 -6.09 -6.35 -8.46
N LEU A 69 -5.99 -7.42 -7.69
CA LEU A 69 -6.03 -8.76 -8.22
C LEU A 69 -7.40 -8.90 -8.90
N ASP A 70 -7.42 -9.39 -10.14
CA ASP A 70 -8.63 -9.47 -10.94
C ASP A 70 -9.70 -10.29 -10.20
N LYS A 71 -10.71 -9.60 -9.68
CA LYS A 71 -11.73 -10.20 -8.83
C LYS A 71 -12.56 -11.24 -9.59
N GLN A 72 -12.65 -11.14 -10.92
CA GLN A 72 -13.34 -12.11 -11.75
C GLN A 72 -12.52 -13.39 -11.88
N LYS A 73 -11.21 -13.25 -12.12
CA LYS A 73 -10.28 -14.40 -12.18
C LYS A 73 -10.21 -15.15 -10.85
N ILE A 74 -10.16 -14.44 -9.72
CA ILE A 74 -10.14 -15.05 -8.38
C ILE A 74 -11.40 -15.89 -8.13
N GLN A 75 -12.58 -15.38 -8.51
CA GLN A 75 -13.84 -16.09 -8.29
C GLN A 75 -13.95 -17.34 -9.16
N ASN A 76 -13.53 -17.25 -10.42
CA ASN A 76 -13.56 -18.38 -11.35
C ASN A 76 -12.57 -19.48 -10.98
N GLU A 77 -11.37 -19.13 -10.51
CA GLU A 77 -10.32 -20.09 -10.17
C GLU A 77 -10.31 -20.53 -8.70
N ARG A 78 -11.20 -19.98 -7.85
CA ARG A 78 -11.22 -20.24 -6.41
C ARG A 78 -11.23 -21.74 -6.07
N LEU A 79 -12.09 -22.50 -6.72
CA LEU A 79 -12.23 -23.94 -6.47
C LEU A 79 -10.97 -24.70 -6.86
N TYR A 80 -10.36 -24.36 -8.01
CA TYR A 80 -9.11 -24.96 -8.46
C TYR A 80 -8.01 -24.79 -7.40
N TRP A 81 -7.79 -23.56 -6.95
CA TRP A 81 -6.75 -23.25 -5.97
C TRP A 81 -7.03 -23.87 -4.58
N GLN A 82 -8.29 -23.95 -4.17
CA GLN A 82 -8.67 -24.64 -2.93
C GLN A 82 -8.37 -26.14 -3.00
N VAL A 83 -8.73 -26.80 -4.11
CA VAL A 83 -8.49 -28.24 -4.31
C VAL A 83 -7.00 -28.54 -4.34
N VAL A 84 -6.22 -27.74 -5.09
CA VAL A 84 -4.76 -27.91 -5.17
C VAL A 84 -4.13 -27.79 -3.78
N ASN A 85 -4.46 -26.74 -3.02
CA ASN A 85 -3.87 -26.52 -1.70
C ASN A 85 -4.28 -27.55 -0.64
N VAL A 86 -5.39 -28.25 -0.83
CA VAL A 86 -5.84 -29.32 0.08
C VAL A 86 -5.28 -30.67 -0.34
N LEU A 87 -5.34 -31.02 -1.62
CA LEU A 87 -4.94 -32.35 -2.10
C LEU A 87 -3.42 -32.52 -2.14
N VAL A 88 -2.66 -31.50 -2.51
CA VAL A 88 -1.19 -31.57 -2.57
C VAL A 88 -0.56 -32.01 -1.24
N PRO A 89 -0.83 -31.36 -0.09
CA PRO A 89 -0.26 -31.80 1.18
C PRO A 89 -0.77 -33.18 1.62
N LEU A 90 -2.03 -33.53 1.31
CA LEU A 90 -2.59 -34.83 1.63
C LEU A 90 -1.86 -35.96 0.89
N ILE A 91 -1.66 -35.80 -0.41
CA ILE A 91 -0.94 -36.76 -1.25
C ILE A 91 0.50 -36.90 -0.78
N LEU A 92 1.15 -35.78 -0.43
CA LEU A 92 2.51 -35.78 0.09
C LEU A 92 2.63 -36.59 1.39
N LEU A 93 1.67 -36.43 2.31
CA LEU A 93 1.61 -37.25 3.54
C LEU A 93 1.45 -38.74 3.24
N VAL A 94 0.58 -39.10 2.30
CA VAL A 94 0.37 -40.51 1.92
C VAL A 94 1.63 -41.11 1.31
N ILE A 95 2.31 -40.39 0.41
CA ILE A 95 3.56 -40.85 -0.20
C ILE A 95 4.64 -41.05 0.86
N LEU A 96 4.78 -40.11 1.79
CA LEU A 96 5.74 -40.25 2.90
C LEU A 96 5.39 -41.42 3.82
N ALA A 97 4.10 -41.63 4.13
CA ALA A 97 3.66 -42.75 4.96
C ALA A 97 3.95 -44.11 4.30
N ILE A 98 3.70 -44.24 2.99
CA ILE A 98 3.99 -45.46 2.23
C ILE A 98 5.51 -45.66 2.14
N GLY A 99 6.26 -44.62 1.78
CA GLY A 99 7.73 -44.68 1.69
C GLY A 99 8.37 -45.08 3.02
N PHE A 100 7.90 -44.51 4.13
CA PHE A 100 8.38 -44.85 5.47
C PHE A 100 8.05 -46.31 5.83
N ASN A 101 6.83 -46.78 5.56
CA ASN A 101 6.45 -48.17 5.81
C ASN A 101 7.25 -49.16 4.95
N TYR A 102 7.51 -48.84 3.69
CA TYR A 102 8.33 -49.66 2.80
C TYR A 102 9.78 -49.76 3.29
N LEU A 103 10.39 -48.63 3.66
CA LEU A 103 11.74 -48.60 4.24
C LEU A 103 11.81 -49.35 5.57
N ARG A 104 10.78 -49.21 6.42
CA ARG A 104 10.67 -49.96 7.69
C ARG A 104 10.62 -51.46 7.45
N LYS A 105 9.76 -51.94 6.53
CA LYS A 105 9.65 -53.37 6.21
C LYS A 105 11.00 -53.92 5.71
N ARG A 106 11.70 -53.17 4.85
CA ARG A 106 13.00 -53.59 4.30
C ARG A 106 14.13 -53.62 5.34
N ARG A 107 14.12 -52.73 6.34
CA ARG A 107 15.16 -52.70 7.39
C ARG A 107 14.87 -53.63 8.57
N TYR A 108 13.60 -53.92 8.88
CA TYR A 108 13.22 -54.64 10.10
C TYR A 108 12.57 -56.02 9.89
N SER A 109 12.20 -56.44 8.66
CA SER A 109 11.71 -57.82 8.40
C SER A 109 12.82 -58.89 8.40
N GLY A 110 14.02 -58.59 8.90
CA GLY A 110 15.17 -59.49 8.87
C GLY A 110 15.67 -59.99 10.23
N LYS A 111 14.98 -59.74 11.35
CA LYS A 111 15.33 -60.32 12.67
C LYS A 111 14.09 -60.45 13.56
N THR A 112 13.41 -61.58 13.48
CA THR A 112 12.80 -62.25 14.64
C THR A 112 12.90 -63.75 14.39
N MET A 113 13.76 -64.37 15.19
CA MET A 113 13.78 -65.79 15.51
C MET A 113 12.52 -66.15 16.30
#